data_AF-A0A9D5S5I2-F1
#
_entry.id   AF-A0A9D5S5I2-F1
#
_cell.length_a   1.000
_cell.length_b   1.000
_cell.length_c   1.000
_cell.angle_alpha   90.00
_cell.angle_beta   90.00
_cell.angle_gamma   90.00
#
_symmetry.space_group_name_H-M   'P 1'
#
loop_
_entity.id
_entity.type
_entity.pdbx_description
1 polymer ?
#
loop_
_entity_poly.entity_id
_entity_poly.type
_entity_poly.pdbx_seq_one_letter_code
_entity_poly.pdbx_strand_id
1 'polypeptide(L)'
;MKRFLFIFIAVAAVLASCNNYETYGDKKEKERNAIEKFISDRSITIISEDQFKSQGMKTNVDRNEYVKLNKNGVYLQIVREGCGDIVKDGETTNLICRFSEYNILQDTMQVRNDQLPSTPDIMYVSRTGSNYTAAFVSGVMKATYSAVVPPGWLVPLTYIHVGRPQSLNDEVAKVRIIVPHAQGHAVASSNVTPYHYEITYEKEI
;
A
#
# COMPACT_ATOMS: atom_id res chain seq x y z
N MET A 1 43.24 -60.09 31.92
CA MET A 1 42.76 -58.76 32.36
C MET A 1 42.86 -57.80 31.19
N LYS A 2 41.74 -57.16 30.85
CA LYS A 2 41.52 -56.27 29.70
C LYS A 2 42.28 -54.95 29.87
N ARG A 3 42.80 -54.36 28.78
CA ARG A 3 42.95 -52.90 28.63
C ARG A 3 42.65 -52.49 27.19
N PHE A 4 41.42 -52.08 26.94
CA PHE A 4 41.04 -51.34 25.74
C PHE A 4 41.54 -49.91 25.89
N LEU A 5 42.38 -49.46 24.96
CA LEU A 5 42.82 -48.07 24.87
C LEU A 5 41.78 -47.32 24.04
N PHE A 6 40.90 -46.56 24.70
CA PHE A 6 39.95 -45.67 24.03
C PHE A 6 40.65 -44.35 23.68
N ILE A 7 40.79 -44.08 22.39
CA ILE A 7 41.19 -42.78 21.84
C ILE A 7 39.96 -41.87 21.90
N PHE A 8 39.97 -40.86 22.75
CA PHE A 8 38.98 -39.78 22.76
C PHE A 8 39.41 -38.70 21.75
N ILE A 9 38.83 -38.73 20.54
CA ILE A 9 38.86 -37.59 19.62
C ILE A 9 37.75 -36.64 20.08
N ALA A 10 38.11 -35.54 20.73
CA ALA A 10 37.19 -34.47 21.06
C ALA A 10 36.85 -33.68 19.78
N VAL A 11 35.69 -33.97 19.19
CA VAL A 11 35.10 -33.14 18.13
C VAL A 11 34.54 -31.89 18.80
N ALA A 12 35.28 -30.78 18.70
CA ALA A 12 34.76 -29.46 19.05
C ALA A 12 33.74 -29.05 17.97
N ALA A 13 32.46 -29.29 18.23
CA ALA A 13 31.38 -28.72 17.43
C ALA A 13 31.36 -27.20 17.66
N VAL A 14 31.84 -26.43 16.68
CA VAL A 14 31.67 -24.99 16.65
C VAL A 14 30.20 -24.73 16.35
N LEU A 15 29.38 -24.55 17.39
CA LEU A 15 28.02 -24.06 17.25
C LEU A 15 28.11 -22.60 16.79
N ALA A 16 28.11 -22.37 15.48
CA ALA A 16 27.86 -21.06 14.91
C ALA A 16 26.39 -20.69 15.20
N SER A 17 26.17 -20.05 16.34
CA SER A 17 24.91 -19.37 16.63
C SER A 17 24.76 -18.24 15.62
N CYS A 18 24.01 -18.49 14.53
CA CYS A 18 23.58 -17.44 13.61
C CYS A 18 22.57 -16.57 14.35
N ASN A 19 23.06 -15.54 15.02
CA ASN A 19 22.22 -14.59 15.73
C ASN A 19 21.56 -13.65 14.70
N ASN A 20 20.48 -14.11 14.05
CA ASN A 20 19.70 -13.32 13.09
C ASN A 20 18.78 -12.31 13.80
N TYR A 21 19.30 -11.60 14.81
CA TYR A 21 18.56 -10.54 15.46
C TYR A 21 18.52 -9.32 14.54
N GLU A 22 17.32 -9.00 14.07
CA GLU A 22 17.07 -7.85 13.21
C GLU A 22 16.44 -6.73 14.02
N THR A 23 17.10 -5.57 14.06
CA THR A 23 16.58 -4.39 14.76
C THR A 23 15.45 -3.73 13.95
N TYR A 24 14.64 -2.89 14.61
CA TYR A 24 13.66 -2.06 13.89
C TYR A 24 14.33 -1.11 12.89
N GLY A 25 15.56 -0.65 13.17
CA GLY A 25 16.35 0.15 12.24
C GLY A 25 16.69 -0.61 10.97
N ASP A 26 17.17 -1.85 11.10
CA ASP A 26 17.51 -2.72 9.97
C ASP A 26 16.28 -2.99 9.10
N LYS A 27 15.12 -3.23 9.72
CA LYS A 27 13.85 -3.43 9.00
C LYS A 27 13.46 -2.19 8.19
N LYS A 28 13.59 -0.99 8.75
CA LYS A 28 13.29 0.25 8.03
C LYS A 28 14.26 0.50 6.88
N GLU A 29 15.53 0.13 7.04
CA GLU A 29 16.50 0.20 5.96
C GLU A 29 16.14 -0.78 4.84
N LYS A 30 15.75 -2.02 5.18
CA LYS A 30 15.27 -3.00 4.20
C LYS A 30 14.02 -2.54 3.47
N GLU A 31 13.04 -1.96 4.16
CA GLU A 31 11.87 -1.35 3.55
C GLU A 31 12.27 -0.29 2.52
N ARG A 32 13.14 0.66 2.92
CA ARG A 32 13.57 1.75 2.05
C ARG A 32 14.26 1.19 0.79
N ASN A 33 15.21 0.27 0.97
CA ASN A 33 15.95 -0.35 -0.12
C ASN A 33 15.00 -1.15 -1.05
N ALA A 34 13.98 -1.81 -0.49
CA ALA A 34 13.00 -2.55 -1.28
C ALA A 34 12.08 -1.64 -2.10
N ILE A 35 11.65 -0.51 -1.54
CA ILE A 35 10.90 0.52 -2.29
C ILE A 35 11.77 1.11 -3.41
N GLU A 36 13.02 1.47 -3.12
CA GLU A 36 13.96 2.00 -4.11
C GLU A 36 14.19 1.00 -5.25
N LYS A 37 14.37 -0.28 -4.92
CA LYS A 37 14.48 -1.37 -5.91
C LYS A 37 13.20 -1.52 -6.73
N PHE A 38 12.03 -1.53 -6.09
CA PHE A 38 10.74 -1.64 -6.79
C PHE A 38 10.51 -0.50 -7.78
N ILE A 39 10.86 0.73 -7.39
CA ILE A 39 10.81 1.91 -8.26
C ILE A 39 11.71 1.73 -9.47
N SER A 40 12.96 1.30 -9.24
CA SER A 40 13.94 1.06 -10.31
C SER A 40 13.50 -0.06 -11.26
N ASP A 41 13.16 -1.23 -10.74
CA ASP A 41 12.80 -2.42 -11.52
C ASP A 41 11.57 -2.17 -12.41
N ARG A 42 10.64 -1.31 -11.96
CA ARG A 42 9.42 -0.96 -12.69
C ARG A 42 9.53 0.32 -13.51
N SER A 43 10.72 0.91 -13.59
CA SER A 43 10.95 2.17 -14.32
C SER A 43 9.96 3.27 -13.90
N ILE A 44 9.71 3.39 -12.61
CA ILE A 44 8.82 4.41 -12.05
C ILE A 44 9.57 5.75 -12.01
N THR A 45 8.98 6.79 -12.59
CA THR A 45 9.51 8.15 -12.56
C THR A 45 8.98 8.88 -11.32
N ILE A 46 9.85 9.31 -10.41
CA ILE A 46 9.42 10.07 -9.22
C ILE A 46 9.44 11.56 -9.51
N ILE A 47 8.32 12.24 -9.26
CA ILE A 47 8.18 13.69 -9.34
C ILE A 47 8.01 14.31 -7.94
N SER A 48 8.40 15.57 -7.80
CA SER A 48 8.22 16.32 -6.55
C SER A 48 6.78 16.81 -6.38
N GLU A 49 6.38 17.15 -5.16
CA GLU A 49 5.07 17.77 -4.89
C GLU A 49 4.90 19.10 -5.62
N ASP A 50 5.97 19.87 -5.83
CA ASP A 50 5.91 21.14 -6.55
C ASP A 50 5.70 20.93 -8.05
N GLN A 51 6.37 19.94 -8.63
CA GLN A 51 6.13 19.54 -10.02
C GLN A 51 4.68 19.05 -10.17
N PHE A 52 4.22 18.17 -9.27
CA PHE A 52 2.85 17.68 -9.25
C PHE A 52 1.83 18.82 -9.20
N LYS A 53 2.01 19.81 -8.31
CA LYS A 53 1.16 21.02 -8.24
C LYS A 53 1.22 21.84 -9.53
N SER A 54 2.41 22.06 -10.10
CA SER A 54 2.59 22.85 -11.33
C SER A 54 1.91 22.22 -12.55
N GLN A 55 1.71 20.89 -12.52
CA GLN A 55 1.01 20.11 -13.56
C GLN A 55 -0.49 19.94 -13.26
N GLY A 56 -1.04 20.72 -12.31
CA GLY A 56 -2.45 20.66 -11.94
C GLY A 56 -2.82 19.45 -11.09
N MET A 57 -1.89 18.95 -10.28
CA MET A 57 -2.04 17.74 -9.45
C MET A 57 -2.34 16.48 -10.28
N LYS A 58 -1.63 16.34 -11.40
CA LYS A 58 -1.75 15.19 -12.31
C LYS A 58 -0.43 14.45 -12.45
N THR A 59 -0.51 13.17 -12.74
CA THR A 59 0.65 12.32 -13.08
C THR A 59 0.56 11.85 -14.52
N ASN A 60 1.68 11.78 -15.24
CA ASN A 60 1.72 11.19 -16.57
C ASN A 60 1.87 9.65 -16.50
N VAL A 61 0.83 8.92 -16.91
CA VAL A 61 0.80 7.45 -16.88
C VAL A 61 1.76 6.83 -17.90
N ASP A 62 1.91 7.43 -19.09
CA ASP A 62 2.81 6.94 -20.14
C ASP A 62 4.28 6.99 -19.72
N ARG A 63 4.62 7.96 -18.85
CA ARG A 63 5.96 8.11 -18.24
C ARG A 63 6.10 7.41 -16.89
N ASN A 64 5.05 6.68 -16.50
CA ASN A 64 4.97 5.99 -15.21
C ASN A 64 5.30 6.92 -14.02
N GLU A 65 4.75 8.14 -14.03
CA GLU A 65 5.04 9.14 -13.01
C GLU A 65 4.30 8.86 -11.70
N TYR A 66 5.00 8.99 -10.59
CA TYR A 66 4.47 8.98 -9.23
C TYR A 66 4.97 10.22 -8.49
N VAL A 67 4.08 10.92 -7.78
CA VAL A 67 4.49 11.96 -6.83
C VAL A 67 4.84 11.32 -5.48
N LYS A 68 5.98 11.69 -4.89
CA LYS A 68 6.31 11.33 -3.50
C LYS A 68 5.76 12.39 -2.55
N LEU A 69 4.78 12.03 -1.74
CA LEU A 69 4.13 12.95 -0.80
C LEU A 69 4.90 12.97 0.53
N ASN A 70 5.54 14.09 0.87
CA ASN A 70 6.48 14.15 1.99
C ASN A 70 5.81 13.94 3.35
N LYS A 71 4.55 14.37 3.49
CA LYS A 71 3.79 14.30 4.75
C LYS A 71 3.62 12.87 5.27
N ASN A 72 3.50 11.90 4.38
CA ASN A 72 3.18 10.50 4.73
C ASN A 72 4.13 9.47 4.10
N GLY A 73 4.99 9.87 3.16
CA GLY A 73 5.91 8.98 2.46
C GLY A 73 5.26 8.08 1.41
N VAL A 74 3.98 8.30 1.10
CA VAL A 74 3.26 7.56 0.06
C VAL A 74 3.68 8.09 -1.31
N TYR A 75 3.91 7.17 -2.24
CA TYR A 75 4.06 7.51 -3.66
C TYR A 75 2.72 7.30 -4.35
N LEU A 76 2.24 8.29 -5.09
CA LEU A 76 0.92 8.27 -5.72
C LEU A 76 1.04 8.48 -7.23
N GLN A 77 0.41 7.59 -8.00
CA GLN A 77 0.06 7.81 -9.40
C GLN A 77 -1.46 7.85 -9.54
N ILE A 78 -1.97 8.93 -10.11
CA ILE A 78 -3.37 9.04 -10.51
C ILE A 78 -3.47 8.50 -11.93
N VAL A 79 -4.02 7.29 -12.08
CA VAL A 79 -4.22 6.64 -13.38
C VAL A 79 -5.45 7.22 -14.06
N ARG A 80 -6.52 7.42 -13.29
CA ARG A 80 -7.74 8.12 -13.70
C ARG A 80 -8.26 8.96 -12.53
N GLU A 81 -8.54 10.22 -12.81
CA GLU A 81 -9.03 11.19 -11.83
C GLU A 81 -10.43 10.82 -11.30
N GLY A 82 -11.25 10.17 -12.13
CA GLY A 82 -12.61 9.77 -11.81
C GLY A 82 -13.65 10.82 -12.21
N CYS A 83 -14.92 10.40 -12.26
CA CYS A 83 -16.07 11.28 -12.49
C CYS A 83 -16.68 11.80 -11.18
N GLY A 84 -17.57 12.79 -11.27
CA GLY A 84 -18.29 13.36 -10.12
C GLY A 84 -17.43 14.33 -9.30
N ASP A 85 -17.70 14.41 -7.99
CA ASP A 85 -17.02 15.32 -7.07
C ASP A 85 -16.04 14.57 -6.16
N ILE A 86 -15.06 15.31 -5.62
CA ILE A 86 -14.33 14.90 -4.40
C ILE A 86 -15.35 14.81 -3.24
N VAL A 87 -15.14 13.90 -2.28
CA VAL A 87 -15.89 13.89 -1.01
C VAL A 87 -15.80 15.27 -0.35
N LYS A 88 -16.94 15.91 -0.10
CA LYS A 88 -17.01 17.30 0.39
C LYS A 88 -16.65 17.40 1.86
N ASP A 89 -16.23 18.58 2.30
CA ASP A 89 -15.98 18.80 3.73
C ASP A 89 -17.28 18.63 4.54
N GLY A 90 -17.20 17.89 5.65
CA GLY A 90 -18.35 17.51 6.47
C GLY A 90 -19.18 16.35 5.90
N GLU A 91 -18.81 15.80 4.74
CA GLU A 91 -19.51 14.67 4.14
C GLU A 91 -19.07 13.32 4.74
N THR A 92 -20.03 12.42 4.90
CA THR A 92 -19.78 10.99 5.05
C THR A 92 -20.38 10.22 3.88
N THR A 93 -19.69 9.18 3.43
CA THR A 93 -20.15 8.37 2.30
C THR A 93 -19.54 6.98 2.32
N ASN A 94 -20.22 6.01 1.72
CA ASN A 94 -19.62 4.72 1.42
C ASN A 94 -18.92 4.76 0.07
N LEU A 95 -17.68 4.27 0.02
CA LEU A 95 -16.96 4.03 -1.22
C LEU A 95 -16.78 2.53 -1.44
N ILE A 96 -17.14 2.08 -2.63
CA ILE A 96 -16.82 0.78 -3.20
C ILE A 96 -15.38 0.84 -3.69
N CYS A 97 -14.56 -0.08 -3.19
CA CYS A 97 -13.15 -0.20 -3.52
C CYS A 97 -12.83 -1.57 -4.12
N ARG A 98 -12.15 -1.53 -5.26
CA ARG A 98 -11.54 -2.71 -5.87
C ARG A 98 -10.04 -2.53 -5.94
N PHE A 99 -9.29 -3.55 -5.59
CA PHE A 99 -7.86 -3.44 -5.43
C PHE A 99 -7.10 -4.73 -5.70
N SER A 100 -5.81 -4.56 -5.92
CA SER A 100 -4.79 -5.59 -5.81
C SER A 100 -3.66 -5.11 -4.91
N GLU A 101 -3.27 -5.92 -3.92
CA GLU A 101 -2.20 -5.65 -2.97
C GLU A 101 -0.97 -6.52 -3.27
N TYR A 102 0.17 -5.88 -3.44
CA TYR A 102 1.44 -6.51 -3.75
C TYR A 102 2.45 -6.26 -2.64
N ASN A 103 2.96 -7.32 -2.02
CA ASN A 103 4.01 -7.23 -1.02
C ASN A 103 5.35 -7.00 -1.72
N ILE A 104 5.93 -5.83 -1.51
CA ILE A 104 7.16 -5.41 -2.19
C ILE A 104 8.38 -6.20 -1.69
N LEU A 105 8.43 -6.55 -0.40
CA LEU A 105 9.56 -7.33 0.16
C LEU A 105 9.59 -8.77 -0.33
N GLN A 106 8.40 -9.36 -0.52
CA GLN A 106 8.26 -10.76 -0.95
C GLN A 106 8.06 -10.90 -2.45
N ASP A 107 8.01 -9.80 -3.19
CA ASP A 107 7.78 -9.78 -4.65
C ASP A 107 6.51 -10.55 -5.06
N THR A 108 5.47 -10.52 -4.22
CA THR A 108 4.31 -11.43 -4.35
C THR A 108 2.99 -10.69 -4.19
N MET A 109 2.01 -11.01 -5.05
CA MET A 109 0.62 -10.59 -4.91
C MET A 109 -0.02 -11.26 -3.69
N GLN A 110 -0.54 -10.48 -2.74
CA GLN A 110 -1.06 -11.01 -1.46
C GLN A 110 -2.57 -11.13 -1.47
N VAL A 111 -3.26 -9.99 -1.57
CA VAL A 111 -4.72 -9.90 -1.42
C VAL A 111 -5.28 -9.08 -2.58
N ARG A 112 -6.41 -9.51 -3.16
CA ARG A 112 -7.05 -8.75 -4.24
C ARG A 112 -8.53 -9.09 -4.37
N ASN A 113 -9.33 -8.13 -4.83
CA ASN A 113 -10.74 -8.31 -5.18
C ASN A 113 -11.09 -7.68 -6.55
N ASP A 114 -10.10 -7.15 -7.27
CA ASP A 114 -10.26 -6.52 -8.58
C ASP A 114 -10.70 -7.50 -9.68
N GLN A 115 -10.39 -8.79 -9.51
CA GLN A 115 -10.83 -9.88 -10.38
C GLN A 115 -12.07 -10.62 -9.85
N LEU A 116 -12.63 -10.18 -8.71
CA LEU A 116 -13.77 -10.83 -8.04
C LEU A 116 -14.99 -9.90 -8.06
N PRO A 117 -15.84 -9.97 -9.09
CA PRO A 117 -16.91 -8.98 -9.29
C PRO A 117 -17.97 -8.99 -8.17
N SER A 118 -18.17 -10.09 -7.45
CA SER A 118 -19.28 -10.24 -6.50
C SER A 118 -19.04 -9.66 -5.10
N THR A 119 -17.79 -9.34 -4.71
CA THR A 119 -17.48 -8.93 -3.34
C THR A 119 -16.48 -7.77 -3.31
N PRO A 120 -16.92 -6.52 -3.56
CA PRO A 120 -16.07 -5.36 -3.37
C PRO A 120 -15.78 -5.13 -1.87
N ASP A 121 -14.76 -4.33 -1.60
CA ASP A 121 -14.54 -3.76 -0.28
C ASP A 121 -15.35 -2.47 -0.17
N ILE A 122 -16.17 -2.36 0.88
CA ILE A 122 -16.95 -1.15 1.15
C ILE A 122 -16.28 -0.43 2.31
N MET A 123 -15.86 0.82 2.11
CA MET A 123 -15.36 1.69 3.17
C MET A 123 -16.37 2.79 3.48
N TYR A 124 -16.69 2.98 4.76
CA TYR A 124 -17.39 4.16 5.24
C TYR A 124 -16.37 5.26 5.50
N VAL A 125 -16.43 6.35 4.74
CA VAL A 125 -15.48 7.47 4.75
C VAL A 125 -16.14 8.70 5.36
N SER A 126 -15.37 9.45 6.15
CA SER A 126 -15.74 10.76 6.68
C SER A 126 -14.64 11.77 6.41
N ARG A 127 -15.01 12.96 5.94
CA ARG A 127 -14.09 14.08 5.74
C ARG A 127 -14.37 15.21 6.74
N THR A 128 -13.31 15.72 7.37
CA THR A 128 -13.34 16.93 8.20
C THR A 128 -12.12 17.79 7.89
N GLY A 129 -12.35 18.95 7.29
CA GLY A 129 -11.34 19.80 6.68
C GLY A 129 -10.54 19.05 5.61
N SER A 130 -9.24 18.92 5.83
CA SER A 130 -8.32 18.16 4.98
C SER A 130 -8.11 16.71 5.43
N ASN A 131 -8.79 16.28 6.49
CA ASN A 131 -8.56 14.97 7.09
C ASN A 131 -9.66 13.99 6.68
N TYR A 132 -9.24 12.81 6.25
CA TYR A 132 -10.12 11.68 5.95
C TYR A 132 -9.94 10.64 7.05
N THR A 133 -11.06 10.07 7.49
CA THR A 133 -11.08 8.85 8.31
C THR A 133 -11.98 7.84 7.63
N ALA A 134 -11.73 6.54 7.85
CA ALA A 134 -12.57 5.51 7.29
C ALA A 134 -12.49 4.19 8.07
N ALA A 135 -13.50 3.36 7.89
CA ALA A 135 -13.52 1.98 8.33
C ALA A 135 -14.12 1.08 7.25
N PHE A 136 -13.58 -0.13 7.08
CA PHE A 136 -14.20 -1.12 6.21
C PHE A 136 -15.50 -1.64 6.84
N VAL A 137 -16.58 -1.52 6.09
CA VAL A 137 -17.90 -2.09 6.39
C VAL A 137 -17.90 -3.57 6.04
N SER A 138 -17.36 -3.93 4.87
CA SER A 138 -17.26 -5.28 4.34
C SER A 138 -16.07 -5.40 3.38
N GLY A 139 -15.76 -6.64 2.97
CA GLY A 139 -14.75 -6.91 1.95
C GLY A 139 -13.57 -7.75 2.41
N VAL A 140 -12.66 -7.98 1.48
CA VAL A 140 -11.52 -8.88 1.64
C VAL A 140 -10.46 -8.27 2.56
N MET A 141 -10.25 -6.96 2.55
CA MET A 141 -9.33 -6.29 3.49
C MET A 141 -9.79 -6.47 4.93
N LYS A 142 -11.10 -6.30 5.17
CA LYS A 142 -11.68 -6.49 6.50
C LYS A 142 -11.54 -7.92 7.00
N ALA A 143 -11.84 -8.89 6.13
CA ALA A 143 -11.76 -10.31 6.45
C ALA A 143 -10.31 -10.77 6.70
N THR A 144 -9.34 -10.18 5.98
CA THR A 144 -7.93 -10.59 6.04
C THR A 144 -7.17 -9.89 7.17
N TYR A 145 -7.43 -8.60 7.40
CA TYR A 145 -6.67 -7.78 8.34
C TYR A 145 -7.51 -7.27 9.50
N SER A 146 -8.37 -6.28 9.24
CA SER A 146 -9.27 -5.67 10.24
C SER A 146 -10.20 -4.66 9.57
N ALA A 147 -11.16 -4.11 10.34
CA ALA A 147 -12.00 -3.01 9.86
C ALA A 147 -11.25 -1.67 9.69
N VAL A 148 -10.00 -1.54 10.12
CA VAL A 148 -9.22 -0.29 9.98
C VAL A 148 -8.71 -0.16 8.55
N VAL A 149 -9.04 0.96 7.89
CA VAL A 149 -8.52 1.30 6.56
C VAL A 149 -7.08 1.78 6.67
N PRO A 150 -6.13 1.28 5.84
CA PRO A 150 -4.76 1.81 5.80
C PRO A 150 -4.75 3.32 5.55
N PRO A 151 -4.04 4.13 6.35
CA PRO A 151 -3.95 5.58 6.11
C PRO A 151 -3.50 5.94 4.70
N GLY A 152 -2.62 5.14 4.09
CA GLY A 152 -2.15 5.31 2.72
C GLY A 152 -3.27 5.23 1.66
N TRP A 153 -4.35 4.49 1.92
CA TRP A 153 -5.51 4.42 1.03
C TRP A 153 -6.40 5.67 1.08
N LEU A 154 -6.26 6.52 2.09
CA LEU A 154 -7.03 7.75 2.22
C LEU A 154 -6.34 8.95 1.56
N VAL A 155 -5.03 8.85 1.33
CA VAL A 155 -4.22 9.89 0.67
C VAL A 155 -4.75 10.29 -0.72
N PRO A 156 -5.13 9.35 -1.60
CA PRO A 156 -5.62 9.70 -2.93
C PRO A 156 -6.94 10.49 -2.92
N LEU A 157 -7.77 10.34 -1.88
CA LEU A 157 -9.10 10.96 -1.80
C LEU A 157 -9.06 12.50 -1.81
N THR A 158 -7.89 13.09 -1.57
CA THR A 158 -7.69 14.55 -1.69
C THR A 158 -7.65 15.03 -3.14
N TYR A 159 -7.39 14.12 -4.10
CA TYR A 159 -7.06 14.44 -5.49
C TYR A 159 -7.98 13.78 -6.52
N ILE A 160 -8.86 12.86 -6.12
CA ILE A 160 -9.71 12.07 -7.04
C ILE A 160 -11.19 12.33 -6.81
N HIS A 161 -11.96 12.22 -7.89
CA HIS A 161 -13.42 12.27 -7.87
C HIS A 161 -13.99 10.86 -7.71
N VAL A 162 -14.92 10.70 -6.79
CA VAL A 162 -15.41 9.37 -6.38
C VAL A 162 -16.80 9.07 -6.93
N GLY A 163 -17.30 9.82 -7.91
CA GLY A 163 -18.63 9.60 -8.48
C GLY A 163 -18.80 8.21 -9.09
N ARG A 164 -20.06 7.78 -9.18
CA ARG A 164 -20.44 6.56 -9.89
C ARG A 164 -20.68 6.87 -11.36
N PRO A 165 -20.01 6.20 -12.31
CA PRO A 165 -20.23 6.42 -13.74
C PRO A 165 -21.70 6.30 -14.15
N GLN A 166 -22.20 7.31 -14.87
CA GLN A 166 -23.58 7.34 -15.41
C GLN A 166 -23.59 7.47 -16.94
N SER A 167 -22.48 7.88 -17.54
CA SER A 167 -22.31 8.06 -18.98
C SER A 167 -21.11 7.28 -19.53
N LEU A 168 -21.04 7.11 -20.84
CA LEU A 168 -19.96 6.37 -21.51
C LEU A 168 -18.57 7.01 -21.32
N ASN A 169 -18.52 8.29 -21.00
CA ASN A 169 -17.27 9.03 -20.79
C ASN A 169 -16.89 9.10 -19.31
N ASP A 170 -17.73 8.60 -18.41
CA ASP A 170 -17.42 8.56 -17.00
C ASP A 170 -16.53 7.36 -16.70
N GLU A 171 -15.48 7.61 -15.93
CA GLU A 171 -14.61 6.55 -15.44
C GLU A 171 -14.57 6.56 -13.92
N VAL A 172 -14.48 5.37 -13.33
CA VAL A 172 -14.19 5.22 -11.91
C VAL A 172 -12.75 5.69 -11.66
N ALA A 173 -12.55 6.47 -10.59
CA ALA A 173 -11.21 6.86 -10.17
C ALA A 173 -10.33 5.64 -9.99
N LYS A 174 -9.08 5.73 -10.46
CA LYS A 174 -8.11 4.65 -10.35
C LYS A 174 -6.75 5.23 -10.03
N VAL A 175 -6.11 4.65 -9.03
CA VAL A 175 -4.78 5.09 -8.57
C VAL A 175 -3.88 3.89 -8.37
N ARG A 176 -2.58 4.16 -8.37
CA ARG A 176 -1.57 3.25 -7.87
C ARG A 176 -0.80 3.94 -6.75
N ILE A 177 -0.55 3.21 -5.67
CA ILE A 177 0.15 3.76 -4.52
C ILE A 177 1.23 2.80 -4.03
N ILE A 178 2.40 3.34 -3.70
CA ILE A 178 3.41 2.65 -2.90
C ILE A 178 3.27 3.18 -1.47
N VAL A 179 2.95 2.28 -0.55
CA VAL A 179 2.59 2.59 0.82
C VAL A 179 3.66 2.01 1.75
N PRO A 180 4.43 2.85 2.48
CA PRO A 180 5.33 2.36 3.51
C PRO A 180 4.54 1.78 4.69
N HIS A 181 5.17 0.91 5.48
CA HIS A 181 4.56 0.20 6.60
C HIS A 181 3.82 1.11 7.59
N ALA A 182 4.35 2.33 7.80
CA ALA A 182 3.78 3.33 8.70
C ALA A 182 2.43 3.89 8.22
N GLN A 183 2.05 3.66 6.95
CA GLN A 183 0.79 4.05 6.34
C GLN A 183 -0.05 2.83 5.90
N GLY A 184 0.39 1.62 6.24
CA GLY A 184 -0.26 0.35 5.89
C GLY A 184 -1.30 -0.10 6.92
N HIS A 185 -1.79 -1.34 6.73
CA HIS A 185 -2.59 -2.05 7.74
C HIS A 185 -1.69 -2.52 8.90
N ALA A 186 -2.29 -2.92 10.02
CA ALA A 186 -1.55 -3.27 11.24
C ALA A 186 -0.46 -4.35 11.05
N VAL A 187 -0.70 -5.34 10.17
CA VAL A 187 0.29 -6.38 9.84
C VAL A 187 1.49 -5.78 9.08
N ALA A 188 1.24 -4.88 8.11
CA ALA A 188 2.31 -4.15 7.42
C ALA A 188 3.15 -3.36 8.42
N SER A 189 2.51 -2.58 9.29
CA SER A 189 3.20 -1.77 10.31
C SER A 189 4.03 -2.61 11.27
N SER A 190 3.50 -3.75 11.71
CA SER A 190 4.18 -4.63 12.67
C SER A 190 5.42 -5.30 12.07
N ASN A 191 5.36 -5.62 10.78
CA ASN A 191 6.44 -6.31 10.06
C ASN A 191 7.39 -5.36 9.34
N VAL A 192 7.09 -4.06 9.32
CA VAL A 192 7.84 -3.05 8.54
C VAL A 192 7.84 -3.40 7.05
N THR A 193 6.66 -3.80 6.55
CA THR A 193 6.49 -4.27 5.17
C THR A 193 5.83 -3.18 4.33
N PRO A 194 6.48 -2.70 3.26
CA PRO A 194 5.86 -1.84 2.27
C PRO A 194 5.04 -2.64 1.25
N TYR A 195 3.98 -2.01 0.75
CA TYR A 195 3.07 -2.59 -0.21
C TYR A 195 2.81 -1.66 -1.38
N HIS A 196 2.61 -2.24 -2.57
CA HIS A 196 2.08 -1.52 -3.72
C HIS A 196 0.62 -1.92 -3.92
N TYR A 197 -0.25 -0.93 -4.11
CA TYR A 197 -1.66 -1.14 -4.41
C TYR A 197 -2.02 -0.53 -5.75
N GLU A 198 -2.89 -1.19 -6.50
CA GLU A 198 -3.73 -0.56 -7.53
C GLU A 198 -5.16 -0.58 -6.99
N ILE A 199 -5.83 0.58 -6.95
CA ILE A 199 -7.13 0.74 -6.28
C ILE A 199 -8.07 1.58 -7.16
N THR A 200 -9.34 1.19 -7.23
CA THR A 200 -10.42 2.05 -7.73
C THR A 200 -11.33 2.52 -6.60
N TYR A 201 -11.86 3.74 -6.72
CA TYR A 201 -12.79 4.32 -5.75
C TYR A 201 -14.06 4.79 -6.44
N GLU A 202 -15.21 4.29 -5.99
CA GLU A 202 -16.53 4.60 -6.53
C GLU A 202 -17.52 4.82 -5.39
N LYS A 203 -18.38 5.83 -5.48
CA LYS A 203 -19.42 6.09 -4.47
C LYS A 203 -20.51 5.04 -4.56
N GLU A 204 -20.88 4.49 -3.41
CA GLU A 204 -22.04 3.62 -3.27
C GLU A 204 -23.33 4.47 -3.32
N ILE A 205 -24.32 4.04 -4.13
CA ILE A 205 -25.65 4.68 -4.24
C ILE A 205 -26.65 3.94 -3.35
#